data_AF-A0A968ZEF8-F1
#
_entry.id   AF-A0A968ZEF8-F1
#
_cell.length_a   1.000
_cell.length_b   1.000
_cell.length_c   1.000
_cell.angle_alpha   90.00
_cell.angle_beta   90.00
_cell.angle_gamma   90.00
#
_symmetry.space_group_name_H-M   'P 1'
#
loop_
_entity.id
_entity.type
_entity.pdbx_description
1 polymer ?
#
loop_
_entity_poly.entity_id
_entity_poly.type
_entity_poly.pdbx_seq_one_letter_code
_entity_poly.pdbx_strand_id
1 'polypeptide(L)' 'MDSKPQQETKKTYICYAPPPSDASIIPSIYCIEVEEDIEVEWLWTTFSDGNRVVTGYQLIQKQSISETEIDDL' A
#
# COMPACT_ATOMS: atom_id res chain seq x y z
N MET A 1 -11.42 -32.98 20.04
CA MET A 1 -10.72 -32.77 18.75
C MET A 1 -10.80 -31.29 18.47
N ASP A 2 -9.89 -30.55 19.09
CA ASP A 2 -9.85 -29.10 19.06
C ASP A 2 -9.21 -28.67 17.74
N SER A 3 -10.07 -28.34 16.76
CA SER A 3 -9.63 -27.81 15.48
C SER A 3 -9.11 -26.39 15.70
N LYS A 4 -7.79 -26.21 15.74
CA LYS A 4 -7.17 -24.89 15.67
C LYS A 4 -7.51 -24.27 14.30
N PRO A 5 -8.00 -23.02 14.22
CA PRO A 5 -8.21 -22.37 12.94
C PRO A 5 -6.85 -22.24 12.22
N GLN A 6 -6.78 -22.76 11.01
CA GLN A 6 -5.66 -22.54 10.10
C GLN A 6 -5.68 -21.04 9.77
N GLN A 7 -4.79 -20.26 10.36
CA GLN A 7 -4.52 -18.90 9.89
C GLN A 7 -3.93 -19.05 8.49
N GLU A 8 -4.73 -18.73 7.46
CA GLU A 8 -4.20 -18.45 6.13
C GLU A 8 -3.21 -17.29 6.29
N THR A 9 -1.91 -17.61 6.29
CA THR A 9 -0.85 -16.61 6.21
C THR A 9 -0.92 -16.04 4.81
N LYS A 10 -1.69 -14.97 4.64
CA LYS A 10 -1.71 -14.21 3.41
C LYS A 10 -0.29 -13.74 3.12
N LYS A 11 0.11 -13.87 1.85
CA LYS A 11 1.45 -13.46 1.41
C LYS A 11 1.55 -11.94 1.52
N THR A 12 2.67 -11.49 2.09
CA THR A 12 2.99 -10.08 2.25
C THR A 12 4.27 -9.73 1.48
N TYR A 13 4.42 -8.46 1.13
CA TYR A 13 5.61 -7.89 0.54
C TYR A 13 5.95 -6.54 1.19
N ILE A 14 7.21 -6.13 1.08
CA ILE A 14 7.67 -4.83 1.56
C ILE A 14 7.46 -3.79 0.46
N CYS A 15 6.61 -2.79 0.73
CA CYS A 15 6.40 -1.65 -0.13
C CYS A 15 7.23 -0.46 0.38
N TYR A 16 8.19 0.01 -0.42
CA TYR A 16 9.04 1.15 -0.07
C TYR A 16 8.34 2.47 -0.34
N ALA A 17 8.43 3.39 0.61
CA ALA A 17 7.95 4.75 0.44
C ALA A 17 8.80 5.47 -0.61
N PRO A 18 8.18 6.26 -1.50
CA PRO A 18 8.90 7.18 -2.36
C PRO A 18 9.81 8.12 -1.54
N PRO A 19 11.02 8.43 -2.05
CA PRO A 19 11.92 9.34 -1.35
C PRO A 19 11.36 10.77 -1.31
N PRO A 20 11.75 11.57 -0.31
CA PRO A 20 11.47 13.00 -0.29
C PRO A 20 12.12 13.72 -1.49
N SER A 21 11.61 14.91 -1.82
CA SER A 21 12.21 15.77 -2.85
C SER A 21 13.60 16.27 -2.49
N ASP A 22 13.88 16.44 -1.19
CA ASP A 22 15.19 16.83 -0.67
C ASP A 22 15.65 15.78 0.36
N ALA A 23 16.89 15.31 0.23
CA ALA A 23 17.45 14.27 1.08
C ALA A 23 17.68 14.71 2.54
N SER A 24 17.65 16.02 2.81
CA SER A 24 17.75 16.59 4.16
C SER A 24 16.42 16.49 4.91
N ILE A 25 15.30 16.26 4.21
CA ILE A 25 13.98 16.09 4.83
C ILE A 25 13.86 14.65 5.32
N ILE A 26 13.68 14.47 6.62
CA ILE A 26 13.55 13.15 7.23
C ILE A 26 12.10 12.65 7.02
N PRO A 27 11.89 11.53 6.30
CA PRO A 27 10.54 10.99 6.11
C PRO A 27 10.05 10.32 7.40
N SER A 28 8.74 10.34 7.61
CA SER A 28 8.10 9.65 8.73
C SER A 28 7.93 8.15 8.48
N ILE A 29 7.96 7.73 7.20
CA ILE A 29 7.69 6.36 6.77
C ILE A 29 8.70 5.99 5.68
N TYR A 30 9.41 4.88 5.87
CA TYR A 30 10.42 4.38 4.92
C TYR A 30 9.90 3.23 4.08
N CYS A 31 9.14 2.33 4.71
CA CYS A 31 8.50 1.20 4.08
C CYS A 31 7.40 0.66 4.98
N ILE A 32 6.50 -0.13 4.40
CA ILE A 32 5.47 -0.88 5.12
C ILE A 32 5.37 -2.29 4.57
N GLU A 33 4.89 -3.22 5.40
CA GLU A 33 4.55 -4.58 4.98
C GLU A 33 3.07 -4.62 4.58
N VAL A 34 2.78 -5.21 3.43
CA VAL A 34 1.46 -5.13 2.77
C VAL A 34 1.11 -6.48 2.19
N GLU A 35 -0.15 -6.90 2.30
CA GLU A 35 -0.66 -8.12 1.67
C GLU A 35 -0.67 -7.98 0.13
N GLU A 36 -0.46 -9.08 -0.61
CA GLU A 36 -0.40 -9.05 -2.09
C GLU A 36 -1.67 -8.46 -2.75
N ASP A 37 -2.84 -8.66 -2.12
CA ASP A 37 -4.14 -8.17 -2.58
C ASP A 37 -4.43 -6.70 -2.19
N ILE A 38 -3.45 -6.03 -1.57
CA ILE A 38 -3.57 -4.64 -1.12
C ILE A 38 -2.59 -3.75 -1.91
N GLU A 39 -3.09 -2.60 -2.33
CA GLU A 39 -2.32 -1.49 -2.90
C GLU A 39 -2.09 -0.41 -1.86
N VAL A 40 -0.95 0.28 -2.02
CA VAL A 40 -0.57 1.40 -1.14
C VAL A 40 -0.70 2.70 -1.91
N GLU A 41 -1.52 3.60 -1.40
CA GLU A 41 -1.52 4.99 -1.82
C GLU A 41 -0.71 5.82 -0.81
N TRP A 42 0.34 6.48 -1.29
CA TRP A 42 1.21 7.29 -0.44
C TRP A 42 0.65 8.70 -0.27
N LEU A 43 0.53 9.14 0.99
CA LEU A 43 0.08 10.49 1.33
C LEU A 43 1.28 11.43 1.43
N TRP A 44 1.27 12.46 0.60
CA TRP A 44 2.32 13.46 0.50
C TRP A 44 1.97 14.72 1.28
N THR A 45 2.92 15.19 2.08
CA THR A 45 2.90 16.56 2.61
C THR A 45 3.78 17.44 1.75
N THR A 46 3.24 18.57 1.31
CA THR A 46 3.97 19.59 0.54
C THR A 46 4.29 20.78 1.45
N PHE A 47 5.53 21.22 1.44
CA PHE A 47 6.02 22.36 2.21
C PHE A 47 5.97 23.66 1.37
N SER A 48 6.09 24.80 2.05
CA SER A 48 6.01 26.13 1.43
C SER A 48 7.12 26.44 0.43
N ASP A 49 8.23 25.69 0.49
CA ASP A 49 9.37 25.77 -0.43
C ASP A 49 9.19 24.89 -1.69
N GLY A 50 8.06 24.18 -1.81
CA GLY A 50 7.75 23.27 -2.91
C GLY A 50 8.31 21.86 -2.73
N ASN A 51 9.04 21.58 -1.64
CA ASN A 51 9.49 20.24 -1.33
C ASN A 51 8.31 19.38 -0.85
N ARG A 52 8.37 18.07 -1.09
CA ARG A 52 7.39 17.10 -0.59
C ARG A 52 8.04 15.90 0.07
N VAL A 53 7.33 15.33 1.03
CA VAL A 53 7.72 14.11 1.73
C VAL A 53 6.50 13.24 2.02
N VAL A 54 6.70 11.93 2.03
CA VAL A 54 5.67 10.98 2.47
C VAL A 54 5.52 11.04 3.99
N THR A 55 4.30 11.30 4.44
CA THR A 55 3.96 11.37 5.88
C THR A 55 2.90 10.36 6.29
N GLY A 56 2.28 9.67 5.32
CA GLY A 56 1.21 8.72 5.56
C GLY A 56 1.00 7.79 4.38
N TYR A 57 0.07 6.85 4.55
CA TYR A 57 -0.39 5.97 3.48
C TYR A 57 -1.85 5.54 3.73
N GLN A 58 -2.49 5.05 2.67
CA GLN A 58 -3.77 4.36 2.72
C GLN A 58 -3.63 2.99 2.06
N LEU A 59 -4.30 1.99 2.64
CA LEU A 59 -4.34 0.63 2.13
C LEU A 59 -5.64 0.44 1.35
N ILE A 60 -5.52 0.14 0.06
CA ILE A 60 -6.65 -0.01 -0.86
C ILE A 60 -6.72 -1.49 -1.25
N GLN A 61 -7.88 -2.12 -1.07
CA GLN A 61 -8.06 -3.48 -1.59
C GLN A 61 -8.06 -3.43 -3.11
N LYS A 62 -7.23 -4.27 -3.76
CA LYS A 62 -7.33 -4.52 -5.19
C LYS A 62 -8.71 -5.10 -5.43
N GLN A 63 -9.60 -4.34 -6.05
CA GLN A 63 -10.82 -4.94 -6.57
C GLN A 63 -10.37 -5.94 -7.62
N SER A 64 -10.45 -7.23 -7.28
CA SER A 64 -10.46 -8.26 -8.28
C SER A 64 -11.68 -7.97 -9.13
N ILE A 65 -11.48 -7.35 -10.29
CA ILE A 65 -12.49 -7.35 -11.34
C ILE A 65 -12.61 -8.83 -11.70
N SER A 66 -13.55 -9.52 -11.05
CA SER A 66 -14.06 -10.76 -11.59
C SER A 66 -14.75 -10.35 -12.89
N GLU A 67 -14.04 -10.49 -14.01
CA GLU A 67 -14.61 -10.47 -15.36
C GLU A 67 -15.75 -11.50 -15.38
N THR A 68 -16.94 -11.03 -15.03
CA THR A 68 -18.19 -11.78 -15.15
C THR A 68 -18.94 -11.09 -16.28
N GLU A 69 -19.05 -11.84 -17.37
CA GLU A 69 -20.07 -11.71 -18.42
C GLU A 69 -20.00 -10.46 -19.30
N ILE A 70 -19.08 -10.50 -20.29
CA ILE A 70 -19.43 -10.01 -21.61
C ILE A 70 -20.15 -11.18 -22.31
N ASP A 71 -21.46 -11.28 -22.06
CA ASP A 71 -22.32 -12.16 -22.85
C ASP A 71 -22.35 -11.64 -24.30
N ASP A 72 -21.99 -12.52 -25.23
CA ASP A 72 -21.97 -12.32 -26.67
C ASP A 72 -23.35 -11.86 -27.16
N LEU A 73 -23.44 -10.67 -27.76
CA LEU A 73 -24.68 -10.10 -28.31
C LEU A 73 -24.52 -9.73 -29.79
#